data_AF-A0A0D1LI77-F1
#
_entry.id   AF-A0A0D1LI77-F1
#
_cell.length_a   1.000
_cell.length_b   1.000
_cell.length_c   1.000
_cell.angle_alpha   90.00
_cell.angle_beta   90.00
_cell.angle_gamma   90.00
#
_symmetry.space_group_name_H-M   'P 1'
#
loop_
_entity.id
_entity.type
_entity.pdbx_description
1 polymer ?
#
loop_
_entity_poly.entity_id
_entity_poly.type
_entity_poly.pdbx_seq_one_letter_code
_entity_poly.pdbx_strand_id
1 'polypeptide(L)'
;MYAQQYNVSLLKTITKLVTTPKVIGDAVKVVEKGNNYSSNQLYGVVSANQSKKIGVGNDKDTMIVTITYKGDTPKYAASMSNELFNQTRLESKKIWGTNNLKLINKAIEPTHKSQVSSLKIALITFGGSFILLSIIYIFKKVMTKSDFE
;
A
#
# COMPACT_ATOMS: atom_id res chain seq x y z
N MET A 1 12.72 9.30 31.69
CA MET A 1 13.07 8.15 30.82
C MET A 1 11.91 7.14 30.65
N TYR A 2 11.22 6.72 31.71
CA TYR A 2 10.13 5.72 31.60
C TYR A 2 8.95 6.11 30.69
N ALA A 3 8.52 7.38 30.67
CA ALA A 3 7.41 7.84 29.84
C ALA A 3 7.72 7.79 28.32
N GLN A 4 8.95 8.12 27.91
CA GLN A 4 9.37 8.02 26.51
C GLN A 4 9.38 6.57 26.03
N GLN A 5 9.88 5.65 26.85
CA GLN A 5 9.97 4.23 26.51
C GLN A 5 8.59 3.55 26.44
N TYR A 6 7.67 3.96 27.32
CA TYR A 6 6.26 3.56 27.27
C TYR A 6 5.59 4.02 25.97
N ASN A 7 5.78 5.28 25.58
CA ASN A 7 5.20 5.83 24.36
C ASN A 7 5.69 5.10 23.10
N VAL A 8 6.99 4.78 23.00
CA VAL A 8 7.57 4.03 21.87
C VAL A 8 6.98 2.62 21.77
N SER A 9 6.78 1.94 22.90
CA SER A 9 6.25 0.57 22.95
C SER A 9 4.77 0.52 22.58
N LEU A 10 3.99 1.51 23.04
CA LEU A 10 2.59 1.68 22.66
C LEU A 10 2.47 1.95 21.15
N LEU A 11 3.29 2.86 20.63
CA LEU A 11 3.29 3.22 19.21
C LEU A 11 3.59 1.99 18.34
N LYS A 12 4.63 1.23 18.70
CA LYS A 12 5.02 0.00 18.00
C LYS A 12 3.89 -1.05 18.02
N THR A 13 3.17 -1.13 19.13
CA THR A 13 2.01 -2.03 19.25
C THR A 13 0.90 -1.61 18.30
N ILE A 14 0.56 -0.32 18.26
CA ILE A 14 -0.43 0.21 17.31
C ILE A 14 -0.02 -0.03 15.87
N THR A 15 1.22 0.30 15.51
CA THR A 15 1.71 0.10 14.14
C THR A 15 1.65 -1.37 13.73
N LYS A 16 1.93 -2.29 14.67
CA LYS A 16 1.85 -3.72 14.40
C LYS A 16 0.42 -4.21 14.31
N LEU A 17 -0.48 -3.69 15.14
CA LEU A 17 -1.90 -4.05 15.17
C LEU A 17 -2.58 -3.80 13.82
N VAL A 18 -2.30 -2.67 13.19
CA VAL A 18 -2.82 -2.30 11.84
C VAL A 18 -2.53 -3.38 10.80
N THR A 19 -1.38 -4.06 10.91
CA THR A 19 -0.92 -5.08 9.96
C THR A 19 -1.29 -6.51 10.34
N THR A 20 -2.07 -6.72 11.40
CA THR A 20 -2.43 -8.07 11.83
C THR A 20 -3.45 -8.70 10.88
N PRO A 21 -3.39 -10.04 10.66
CA PRO A 21 -4.33 -10.73 9.77
C PRO A 21 -5.80 -10.48 10.10
N LYS A 22 -6.13 -10.36 11.39
CA LYS A 22 -7.48 -10.08 11.86
C LYS A 22 -7.97 -8.70 11.44
N VAL A 23 -7.21 -7.64 11.75
CA VAL A 23 -7.55 -6.26 11.37
C VAL A 23 -7.67 -6.11 9.86
N ILE A 24 -6.73 -6.70 9.11
CA ILE A 24 -6.74 -6.67 7.64
C ILE A 24 -7.95 -7.42 7.11
N GLY A 25 -8.20 -8.64 7.59
CA GLY A 25 -9.31 -9.49 7.14
C GLY A 25 -10.66 -8.82 7.39
N ASP A 26 -10.87 -8.30 8.60
CA ASP A 26 -12.10 -7.57 8.95
C ASP A 26 -12.29 -6.34 8.07
N ALA A 27 -11.21 -5.59 7.79
CA ALA A 27 -11.28 -4.42 6.92
C ALA A 27 -11.62 -4.80 5.47
N VAL A 28 -11.00 -5.85 4.93
CA VAL A 28 -11.33 -6.36 3.58
C VAL A 28 -12.79 -6.79 3.52
N LYS A 29 -13.28 -7.51 4.53
CA LYS A 29 -14.66 -7.99 4.59
C LYS A 29 -15.66 -6.84 4.51
N VAL A 30 -15.40 -5.73 5.21
CA VAL A 30 -16.26 -4.55 5.19
C VAL A 30 -16.18 -3.82 3.85
N VAL A 31 -14.97 -3.56 3.34
CA VAL A 31 -14.76 -2.79 2.10
C VAL A 31 -15.31 -3.53 0.87
N GLU A 32 -15.14 -4.86 0.82
CA GLU A 32 -15.65 -5.69 -0.28
C GLU A 32 -17.10 -6.15 -0.08
N LYS A 33 -17.77 -5.67 0.98
CA LYS A 33 -19.18 -5.96 1.28
C LYS A 33 -19.51 -7.46 1.39
N GLY A 34 -18.59 -8.19 2.04
CA GLY A 34 -18.82 -9.50 2.67
C GLY A 34 -19.59 -10.55 1.85
N ASN A 35 -18.85 -11.37 1.10
CA ASN A 35 -19.09 -12.83 0.90
C ASN A 35 -18.12 -13.47 -0.11
N ASN A 36 -17.19 -12.69 -0.70
CA ASN A 36 -16.26 -13.21 -1.71
C ASN A 36 -15.24 -14.22 -1.18
N TYR A 37 -15.03 -14.27 0.15
CA TYR A 37 -14.02 -15.12 0.77
C TYR A 37 -14.54 -15.85 2.00
N SER A 38 -14.14 -17.11 2.16
CA SER A 38 -14.29 -17.82 3.43
C SER A 38 -13.38 -17.20 4.51
N SER A 39 -13.72 -17.40 5.79
CA SER A 39 -12.90 -16.93 6.92
C SER A 39 -11.44 -17.39 6.83
N ASN A 40 -11.20 -18.64 6.40
CA ASN A 40 -9.85 -19.19 6.27
C ASN A 40 -9.04 -18.48 5.17
N GLN A 41 -9.68 -18.12 4.06
CA GLN A 41 -9.04 -17.36 2.99
C GLN A 41 -8.79 -15.92 3.42
N LEU A 42 -9.76 -15.30 4.09
CA LEU A 42 -9.74 -13.91 4.53
C LEU A 42 -8.57 -13.64 5.48
N TYR A 43 -8.46 -14.44 6.55
CA TYR A 43 -7.42 -14.29 7.57
C TYR A 43 -6.11 -15.01 7.23
N GLY A 44 -6.10 -15.84 6.18
CA GLY A 44 -4.91 -16.48 5.64
C GLY A 44 -4.35 -15.70 4.45
N VAL A 45 -4.56 -16.25 3.27
CA VAL A 45 -3.94 -15.80 2.01
C VAL A 45 -4.31 -14.36 1.65
N VAL A 46 -5.57 -13.95 1.82
CA VAL A 46 -6.02 -12.59 1.47
C VAL A 46 -5.31 -11.58 2.35
N SER A 47 -5.39 -11.73 3.68
CA SER A 47 -4.70 -10.80 4.59
C SER A 47 -3.18 -10.72 4.33
N ALA A 48 -2.53 -11.85 4.01
CA ALA A 48 -1.11 -11.89 3.70
C ALA A 48 -0.76 -11.17 2.39
N ASN A 49 -1.65 -11.19 1.40
CA ASN A 49 -1.46 -10.43 0.16
C ASN A 49 -1.76 -8.95 0.35
N GLN A 50 -2.78 -8.63 1.14
CA GLN A 50 -3.21 -7.26 1.41
C GLN A 50 -2.23 -6.51 2.31
N SER A 51 -1.54 -7.20 3.23
CA SER A 51 -0.53 -6.60 4.11
C SER A 51 0.62 -5.94 3.33
N LYS A 52 0.98 -6.49 2.17
CA LYS A 52 2.02 -5.93 1.27
C LYS A 52 1.64 -4.57 0.68
N LYS A 53 0.35 -4.23 0.70
CA LYS A 53 -0.18 -2.95 0.20
C LYS A 53 -0.31 -1.91 1.31
N ILE A 54 -0.10 -2.27 2.57
CA ILE A 54 -0.22 -1.39 3.72
C ILE A 54 1.13 -0.75 4.04
N GLY A 55 1.15 0.58 4.10
CA GLY A 55 2.24 1.35 4.69
C GLY A 55 1.82 1.88 6.05
N VAL A 56 2.72 1.78 7.03
CA VAL A 56 2.53 2.40 8.35
C VAL A 56 3.70 3.32 8.62
N GLY A 57 3.44 4.62 8.57
CA GLY A 57 4.39 5.65 8.97
C GLY A 57 4.18 6.01 10.43
N ASN A 58 5.27 6.19 11.16
CA ASN A 58 5.24 6.80 12.47
C ASN A 58 6.29 7.92 12.53
N ASP A 59 5.91 9.00 13.17
CA ASP A 59 6.87 10.01 13.60
C ASP A 59 7.39 9.58 14.99
N LYS A 60 8.71 9.60 15.18
CA LYS A 60 9.34 9.15 16.44
C LYS A 60 9.14 10.17 17.56
N ASP A 61 8.88 11.41 17.18
CA ASP A 61 8.75 12.54 18.11
C ASP A 61 7.29 12.81 18.49
N THR A 62 6.33 12.16 17.81
CA THR A 62 4.90 12.34 18.07
C THR A 62 4.16 11.01 18.22
N MET A 63 2.96 11.04 18.81
CA MET A 63 2.08 9.87 18.89
C MET A 63 1.23 9.67 17.62
N ILE A 64 1.66 10.23 16.49
CA ILE A 64 0.93 10.20 15.24
C ILE A 64 1.36 8.98 14.43
N VAL A 65 0.36 8.21 14.01
CA VAL A 65 0.54 7.07 13.10
C VAL A 65 -0.20 7.37 11.81
N THR A 66 0.51 7.28 10.69
CA THR A 66 -0.05 7.40 9.35
C THR A 66 -0.26 6.00 8.78
N ILE A 67 -1.50 5.70 8.38
CA ILE A 67 -1.85 4.47 7.68
C ILE A 67 -2.05 4.81 6.21
N THR A 68 -1.32 4.13 5.34
CA THR A 68 -1.48 4.25 3.88
C THR A 68 -1.81 2.89 3.29
N TYR A 69 -2.58 2.89 2.20
CA TYR A 69 -2.92 1.67 1.49
C TYR A 69 -2.81 1.89 -0.02
N LYS A 70 -2.10 0.99 -0.71
CA LYS A 70 -1.95 0.99 -2.16
C LYS A 70 -3.09 0.19 -2.81
N GLY A 71 -4.17 0.88 -3.18
CA GLY A 71 -5.32 0.29 -3.88
C GLY A 71 -5.28 0.46 -5.40
N ASP A 72 -6.06 -0.36 -6.09
CA ASP A 72 -6.19 -0.32 -7.56
C ASP A 72 -7.01 0.90 -8.02
N THR A 73 -7.91 1.38 -7.16
CA THR A 73 -8.62 2.65 -7.35
C THR A 73 -8.41 3.57 -6.14
N PRO A 74 -8.40 4.91 -6.34
CA PRO A 74 -8.28 5.84 -5.22
C PRO A 74 -9.42 5.70 -4.19
N LYS A 75 -10.65 5.43 -4.67
CA LYS A 75 -11.81 5.13 -3.81
C LYS A 75 -11.59 3.91 -2.93
N TYR A 76 -11.08 2.81 -3.51
CA TYR A 76 -10.78 1.59 -2.74
C TYR A 76 -9.66 1.84 -1.73
N ALA A 77 -8.60 2.56 -2.13
CA ALA A 77 -7.50 2.91 -1.22
C ALA A 77 -7.94 3.76 -0.02
N ALA A 78 -8.80 4.76 -0.26
CA ALA A 78 -9.37 5.58 0.80
C ALA A 78 -10.27 4.76 1.73
N SER A 79 -11.13 3.92 1.16
CA SER A 79 -12.03 3.04 1.94
C SER A 79 -11.23 2.08 2.82
N MET A 80 -10.21 1.44 2.26
CA MET A 80 -9.37 0.48 2.98
C MET A 80 -8.53 1.15 4.07
N SER A 81 -7.93 2.32 3.82
CA SER A 81 -7.16 3.04 4.83
C SER A 81 -8.02 3.44 6.03
N ASN A 82 -9.23 3.95 5.76
CA ASN A 82 -10.18 4.33 6.80
C ASN A 82 -10.67 3.10 7.59
N GLU A 83 -10.91 1.98 6.90
CA GLU A 83 -11.42 0.78 7.55
C GLU A 83 -10.33 0.07 8.38
N LEU A 84 -9.08 0.06 7.92
CA LEU A 84 -7.95 -0.38 8.72
C LEU A 84 -7.84 0.39 10.03
N PHE A 85 -8.04 1.72 10.01
CA PHE A 85 -8.11 2.52 11.23
C PHE A 85 -9.29 2.08 12.12
N ASN A 86 -10.49 1.93 11.56
CA ASN A 86 -11.67 1.52 12.33
C ASN A 86 -11.47 0.18 13.03
N GLN A 87 -10.99 -0.82 12.30
CA GLN A 87 -10.73 -2.15 12.84
C GLN A 87 -9.59 -2.14 13.87
N THR A 88 -8.54 -1.36 13.63
CA THR A 88 -7.46 -1.16 14.62
C THR A 88 -8.00 -0.55 15.91
N ARG A 89 -8.90 0.45 15.81
CA ARG A 89 -9.55 1.05 16.98
C ARG A 89 -10.42 0.05 17.73
N LEU A 90 -11.19 -0.77 17.01
CA LEU A 90 -12.02 -1.81 17.62
C LEU A 90 -11.17 -2.86 18.35
N GLU A 91 -10.12 -3.37 17.71
CA GLU A 91 -9.21 -4.35 18.34
C GLU A 91 -8.41 -3.74 19.48
N SER A 92 -7.95 -2.49 19.35
CA SER A 92 -7.29 -1.76 20.45
C SER A 92 -8.21 -1.62 21.66
N LYS A 93 -9.49 -1.29 21.45
CA LYS A 93 -10.50 -1.26 22.51
C LYS A 93 -10.70 -2.64 23.15
N LYS A 94 -10.67 -3.73 22.38
CA LYS A 94 -10.78 -5.10 22.92
C LYS A 94 -9.56 -5.48 23.78
N ILE A 95 -8.37 -5.05 23.40
CA ILE A 95 -7.12 -5.39 24.09
C ILE A 95 -6.91 -4.52 25.34
N TRP A 96 -7.20 -3.22 25.26
CA TRP A 96 -6.88 -2.25 26.33
C TRP A 96 -8.09 -1.71 27.07
N GLY A 97 -9.31 -2.02 26.65
CA GLY A 97 -10.55 -1.54 27.28
C GLY A 97 -10.86 -0.05 27.04
N THR A 98 -9.95 0.70 26.42
CA THR A 98 -10.03 2.16 26.27
C THR A 98 -10.04 2.61 24.81
N ASN A 99 -10.75 3.71 24.52
CA ASN A 99 -10.92 4.24 23.17
C ASN A 99 -9.86 5.32 22.83
N ASN A 100 -8.58 4.94 22.91
CA ASN A 100 -7.46 5.91 22.90
C ASN A 100 -7.03 6.35 21.50
N LEU A 101 -7.49 5.68 20.44
CA LEU A 101 -7.15 6.03 19.06
C LEU A 101 -8.14 7.06 18.50
N LYS A 102 -7.62 8.25 18.19
CA LYS A 102 -8.37 9.33 17.54
C LYS A 102 -7.93 9.44 16.07
N LEU A 103 -8.91 9.64 15.20
CA LEU A 103 -8.66 9.94 13.80
C LEU A 103 -8.31 11.43 13.68
N ILE A 104 -7.13 11.74 13.14
CA ILE A 104 -6.73 13.12 12.85
C ILE A 104 -7.22 13.47 11.44
N ASN A 105 -6.76 12.71 10.43
CA ASN A 105 -7.12 12.92 9.03
C ASN A 105 -7.73 11.66 8.43
N LYS A 106 -8.90 11.81 7.81
CA LYS A 106 -9.57 10.74 7.06
C LYS A 106 -8.97 10.66 5.65
N ALA A 107 -8.77 9.45 5.13
CA ALA A 107 -8.40 9.27 3.73
C ALA A 107 -9.60 9.63 2.84
N ILE A 108 -9.37 10.50 1.86
CA ILE A 108 -10.37 10.94 0.88
C ILE A 108 -9.96 10.52 -0.53
N GLU A 109 -10.95 10.36 -1.41
CA GLU A 109 -10.68 10.20 -2.83
C GLU A 109 -10.12 11.51 -3.39
N PRO A 110 -8.97 11.51 -4.08
CA PRO A 110 -8.42 12.70 -4.70
C PRO A 110 -9.39 13.21 -5.77
N THR A 111 -9.76 14.49 -5.67
CA THR A 111 -10.61 15.20 -6.63
C THR A 111 -9.98 15.33 -8.02
N HIS A 112 -8.66 15.15 -8.12
CA HIS A 112 -7.92 15.21 -9.36
C HIS A 112 -7.01 13.99 -9.53
N LYS A 113 -7.03 13.38 -10.72
CA LYS A 113 -6.03 12.37 -11.08
C LYS A 113 -4.67 13.06 -11.15
N SER A 114 -3.67 12.52 -10.44
CA SER A 114 -2.28 12.92 -10.64
C SER A 114 -1.90 12.56 -12.07
N GLN A 115 -1.86 13.55 -12.97
CA GLN A 115 -1.42 13.35 -14.34
C GLN A 115 0.05 12.93 -14.31
N VAL A 116 0.35 11.71 -14.73
CA VAL A 116 1.71 11.35 -15.12
C VAL A 116 2.02 12.25 -16.31
N SER A 117 3.01 13.13 -16.18
CA SER A 117 3.34 14.09 -17.23
C SER A 117 3.48 13.36 -18.56
N SER A 118 2.66 13.71 -19.56
CA SER A 118 2.68 13.11 -20.90
C SER A 118 4.09 13.13 -21.52
N LEU A 119 4.93 14.08 -21.07
CA LEU A 119 6.33 14.21 -21.42
C LEU A 119 7.18 13.00 -20.97
N LYS A 120 6.95 12.46 -19.77
CA LYS A 120 7.66 11.27 -19.27
C LYS A 120 7.30 10.02 -20.08
N ILE A 121 6.02 9.88 -20.43
CA ILE A 121 5.55 8.78 -21.28
C ILE A 121 6.18 8.89 -22.67
N ALA A 122 6.15 10.09 -23.27
CA ALA A 122 6.77 10.35 -24.56
C ALA A 122 8.28 10.05 -24.55
N LEU A 123 9.02 10.47 -23.52
CA LEU A 123 10.46 10.19 -23.37
C LEU A 123 10.77 8.69 -23.30
N ILE A 124 9.96 7.91 -22.58
CA ILE A 124 10.14 6.45 -22.50
C ILE A 124 9.83 5.80 -23.86
N THR A 125 8.75 6.23 -24.53
CA THR A 125 8.37 5.67 -25.83
C THR A 125 9.39 6.03 -26.93
N PHE A 126 9.85 7.28 -27.00
CA PHE A 126 10.85 7.70 -27.98
C PHE A 126 12.23 7.10 -27.68
N GLY A 127 12.69 7.15 -26.41
CA GLY A 127 13.96 6.57 -26.00
C GLY A 127 14.00 5.06 -26.21
N GLY A 128 12.94 4.35 -25.84
CA GLY A 128 12.81 2.89 -26.05
C GLY A 128 12.80 2.51 -27.53
N SER A 129 12.12 3.29 -28.38
CA SER A 129 12.09 3.06 -29.83
C SER A 129 13.46 3.25 -30.48
N PHE A 130 14.24 4.25 -30.04
CA PHE A 130 15.58 4.49 -30.57
C PHE A 130 16.57 3.37 -30.22
N ILE A 131 16.49 2.85 -29.00
CA ILE A 131 17.31 1.72 -28.55
C ILE A 131 16.96 0.47 -29.37
N LEU A 132 15.67 0.19 -29.58
CA LEU A 132 15.23 -0.98 -30.34
C LEU A 132 15.70 -0.91 -31.81
N LEU A 133 15.58 0.26 -32.45
CA LEU A 133 16.08 0.47 -33.82
C LEU A 133 17.61 0.32 -33.91
N SER A 134 18.34 0.80 -32.90
CA SER A 134 19.80 0.67 -32.84
C SER A 134 20.23 -0.80 -32.72
N ILE A 135 19.53 -1.59 -31.89
CA ILE A 135 19.78 -3.03 -31.76
C ILE A 135 19.51 -3.74 -33.10
N ILE A 136 18.38 -3.47 -33.75
CA ILE A 136 18.04 -4.08 -35.05
C ILE A 136 19.09 -3.73 -36.12
N TYR A 137 19.56 -2.49 -36.16
CA TYR A 137 20.59 -2.06 -37.11
C TYR A 137 21.92 -2.78 -36.88
N ILE A 138 22.37 -2.88 -35.63
CA ILE A 138 23.59 -3.61 -35.27
C ILE A 138 23.45 -5.09 -35.62
N PHE A 139 22.31 -5.70 -35.29
CA PHE A 139 22.07 -7.12 -35.57
C PHE A 139 22.07 -7.43 -37.08
N LYS A 140 21.43 -6.57 -37.89
CA LYS A 140 21.50 -6.67 -39.36
C LYS A 140 22.94 -6.55 -39.85
N LYS A 141 23.69 -5.56 -39.36
CA LYS A 141 25.08 -5.35 -39.78
C LYS A 141 25.99 -6.53 -39.42
N VAL A 142 25.75 -7.19 -38.28
CA VAL A 142 26.49 -8.39 -37.87
C VAL A 142 26.16 -9.59 -38.77
N MET A 143 24.87 -9.86 -39.05
CA MET A 143 24.47 -10.95 -39.95
C MET A 143 24.98 -10.74 -41.38
N THR A 144 24.86 -9.53 -41.94
CA THR A 144 25.36 -9.27 -43.30
C THR A 144 26.88 -9.40 -43.41
N LYS A 145 27.61 -9.31 -42.30
CA LYS A 145 29.07 -9.48 -42.29
C LYS A 145 29.50 -10.94 -42.13
N SER A 146 28.67 -11.80 -41.51
CA SER A 146 28.95 -13.24 -41.39
C SER A 146 28.67 -14.04 -42.67
N ASP A 147 27.88 -13.49 -43.59
CA ASP A 147 27.57 -14.14 -44.86
C ASP A 147 28.62 -13.91 -45.97
N PHE A 148 29.70 -13.16 -45.66
CA PHE A 148 30.78 -12.79 -46.59
C PHE A 148 32.19 -13.29 -46.16
N GLU A 149 32.28 -14.15 -45.14
CA GLU A 149 33.48 -14.95 -44.81
C GLU A 149 33.23 -16.42 -45.15
#